data_AF-A0A5C7WWZ9-F1
#
_entry.id   AF-A0A5C7WWZ9-F1
#
_cell.length_a   1.000
_cell.length_b   1.000
_cell.length_c   1.000
_cell.angle_alpha   90.00
_cell.angle_beta   90.00
_cell.angle_gamma   90.00
#
_symmetry.space_group_name_H-M   'P 1'
#
loop_
_entity.id
_entity.type
_entity.pdbx_description
1 polymer ?
#
loop_
_entity_poly.entity_id
_entity_poly.type
_entity_poly.pdbx_seq_one_letter_code
_entity_poly.pdbx_strand_id
1 'polypeptide(L)'
;MVTAAVRAAALLTGLCCYGLSMAMMVRAELGLDPWDVFHQGLSLHTPMTIGVASAVVGAVVLLAWIPLRSRPGVGTIANVVVIAVTVDAGLAVLDVPPSTLGRVALMLGAVLLNAVATVLYVGAGLGAGPRDGLMTALVARTGLSVRRIRTGIEVSVLAAGWLLGGSVGAGTVVYAFGIGPLIHLVLALSPAPVLARSGWARIGAAPAPAPVAGCGTMERCPTLPTRSTPTC
;
A
#
# COMPACT_ATOMS: atom_id res chain seq x y z
N MET A 1 15.00 -10.25 -18.73
CA MET A 1 14.96 -9.01 -17.92
C MET A 1 13.61 -8.36 -18.14
N VAL A 2 12.85 -8.02 -17.09
CA VAL A 2 11.64 -7.19 -17.28
C VAL A 2 12.14 -5.77 -17.53
N THR A 3 11.82 -5.19 -18.69
CA THR A 3 12.32 -3.87 -19.09
C THR A 3 11.76 -2.77 -18.17
N ALA A 4 12.47 -1.66 -18.04
CA ALA A 4 12.02 -0.51 -17.25
C ALA A 4 10.63 -0.02 -17.69
N ALA A 5 10.33 -0.09 -18.98
CA ALA A 5 9.03 0.23 -19.56
C ALA A 5 7.89 -0.64 -19.00
N VAL A 6 8.10 -1.94 -18.85
CA VAL A 6 7.08 -2.85 -18.29
C VAL A 6 6.82 -2.53 -16.81
N ARG A 7 7.85 -2.19 -16.04
CA ARG A 7 7.69 -1.77 -14.64
C ARG A 7 6.95 -0.45 -14.51
N ALA A 8 7.25 0.52 -15.38
CA ALA A 8 6.55 1.80 -15.41
C ALA A 8 5.08 1.63 -15.82
N ALA A 9 4.80 0.80 -16.83
CA ALA A 9 3.44 0.47 -17.23
C ALA A 9 2.67 -0.21 -16.07
N ALA A 10 3.25 -1.22 -15.42
CA ALA A 10 2.62 -1.87 -14.27
C ALA A 10 2.35 -0.90 -13.10
N LEU A 11 3.28 0.03 -12.85
CA LEU A 11 3.08 1.10 -11.87
C LEU A 11 1.88 1.96 -12.26
N LEU A 12 1.88 2.54 -13.46
CA LEU A 12 0.83 3.47 -13.89
C LEU A 12 -0.54 2.79 -13.95
N THR A 13 -0.62 1.58 -14.53
CA THR A 13 -1.86 0.79 -14.55
C THR A 13 -2.33 0.48 -13.13
N GLY A 14 -1.43 0.05 -12.23
CA GLY A 14 -1.77 -0.20 -10.84
C GLY A 14 -2.30 1.04 -10.13
N LEU A 15 -1.67 2.20 -10.32
CA LEU A 15 -2.10 3.47 -9.72
C LEU A 15 -3.44 3.96 -10.27
N CYS A 16 -3.68 3.84 -11.59
CA CYS A 16 -4.97 4.17 -12.19
C CYS A 16 -6.09 3.27 -11.68
N CYS A 17 -5.84 1.95 -11.60
CA CYS A 17 -6.79 1.00 -11.02
C CYS A 17 -7.04 1.29 -9.53
N TYR A 18 -6.02 1.75 -8.79
CA TYR A 18 -6.17 2.14 -7.40
C TYR A 18 -7.12 3.33 -7.28
N GLY A 19 -6.87 4.43 -8.01
CA GLY A 19 -7.76 5.60 -7.97
C GLY A 19 -9.18 5.29 -8.45
N LEU A 20 -9.34 4.47 -9.49
CA LEU A 20 -10.65 4.00 -9.93
C LEU A 20 -11.35 3.20 -8.83
N SER A 21 -10.64 2.32 -8.13
CA SER A 21 -11.23 1.56 -7.02
C SER A 21 -11.71 2.47 -5.88
N MET A 22 -10.98 3.55 -5.55
CA MET A 22 -11.43 4.54 -4.57
C MET A 22 -12.73 5.21 -5.02
N ALA A 23 -12.81 5.63 -6.29
CA ALA A 23 -14.02 6.22 -6.84
C ALA A 23 -15.22 5.25 -6.79
N MET A 24 -14.99 3.96 -7.08
CA MET A 24 -16.02 2.92 -6.96
C MET A 24 -16.49 2.75 -5.51
N MET A 25 -15.60 2.78 -4.51
CA MET A 25 -15.98 2.70 -3.09
C MET A 25 -16.83 3.89 -2.67
N VAL A 26 -16.46 5.11 -3.12
CA VAL A 26 -17.26 6.33 -2.88
C VAL A 26 -18.64 6.23 -3.51
N ARG A 27 -18.75 5.79 -4.77
CA ARG A 27 -20.04 5.63 -5.46
C ARG A 27 -20.88 4.46 -4.96
N ALA A 28 -20.28 3.49 -4.27
CA ALA A 28 -21.04 2.43 -3.64
C ALA A 28 -21.86 2.92 -2.43
N GLU A 29 -21.45 4.01 -1.77
CA GLU A 29 -22.13 4.59 -0.60
C GLU A 29 -22.37 3.58 0.54
N LEU A 30 -21.49 2.57 0.67
CA LEU A 30 -21.56 1.56 1.74
C LEU A 30 -20.51 1.76 2.83
N GLY A 31 -19.69 2.80 2.72
CA GLY A 31 -18.53 3.08 3.57
C GLY A 31 -17.21 3.01 2.80
N LEU A 32 -16.16 3.60 3.36
CA LEU A 32 -14.86 3.76 2.72
C LEU A 32 -13.73 3.06 3.47
N ASP A 33 -12.55 2.96 2.84
CA ASP A 33 -11.35 2.55 3.56
C ASP A 33 -10.89 3.65 4.54
N PRO A 34 -10.05 3.35 5.55
CA PRO A 34 -9.66 4.31 6.58
C PRO A 34 -9.15 5.67 6.05
N TRP A 35 -8.40 5.66 4.95
CA TRP A 35 -7.81 6.87 4.39
C TRP A 35 -8.81 7.65 3.54
N ASP A 36 -9.66 6.97 2.77
CA ASP A 36 -10.71 7.63 2.01
C ASP A 36 -11.81 8.19 2.91
N VAL A 37 -12.08 7.59 4.07
CA VAL A 37 -12.91 8.22 5.12
C VAL A 37 -12.31 9.58 5.50
N PHE A 38 -10.99 9.66 5.67
CA PHE A 38 -10.31 10.91 6.00
C PHE A 38 -10.27 11.90 4.84
N HIS A 39 -9.95 11.45 3.62
CA HIS A 39 -9.97 12.31 2.43
C HIS A 39 -11.37 12.86 2.15
N GLN A 40 -12.40 12.03 2.29
CA GLN A 40 -13.79 12.46 2.18
C GLN A 40 -14.13 13.46 3.27
N GLY A 41 -13.82 13.16 4.55
CA GLY A 41 -14.05 14.10 5.65
C GLY A 41 -13.39 15.47 5.41
N LEU A 42 -12.16 15.49 4.90
CA LEU A 42 -11.48 16.74 4.55
C LEU A 42 -12.19 17.48 3.41
N SER A 43 -12.66 16.76 2.38
CA SER A 43 -13.42 17.35 1.27
C SER A 43 -14.78 17.93 1.67
N LEU A 44 -15.37 17.46 2.78
CA LEU A 44 -16.62 18.00 3.33
C LEU A 44 -16.42 19.35 4.05
N HIS A 45 -15.20 19.59 4.55
CA HIS A 45 -14.85 20.79 5.33
C HIS A 45 -13.96 21.78 4.58
N THR A 46 -13.58 21.49 3.33
CA THR A 46 -12.70 22.32 2.50
C THR A 46 -13.23 22.36 1.06
N PRO A 47 -12.83 23.33 0.21
CA PRO A 47 -13.21 23.35 -1.21
C PRO A 47 -12.47 22.30 -2.06
N MET A 48 -11.81 21.32 -1.43
CA MET A 48 -11.01 20.31 -2.11
C MET A 48 -11.88 19.16 -2.61
N THR A 49 -11.56 18.62 -3.79
CA THR A 49 -12.07 17.31 -4.20
C THR A 49 -11.41 16.19 -3.38
N ILE A 50 -11.96 14.97 -3.44
CA ILE A 50 -11.35 13.80 -2.79
C ILE A 50 -9.94 13.55 -3.35
N GLY A 51 -9.74 13.71 -4.67
CA GLY A 51 -8.42 13.59 -5.29
C GLY A 51 -7.42 14.62 -4.76
N VAL A 52 -7.81 15.89 -4.67
CA VAL A 52 -6.95 16.95 -4.12
C VAL A 52 -6.66 16.70 -2.64
N ALA A 53 -7.65 16.30 -1.84
CA ALA A 53 -7.46 15.93 -0.45
C ALA A 53 -6.44 14.79 -0.31
N SER A 54 -6.55 13.74 -1.13
CA SER A 54 -5.58 12.64 -1.18
C SER A 54 -4.17 13.11 -1.56
N ALA A 55 -4.05 14.00 -2.55
CA ALA A 55 -2.76 14.58 -2.94
C ALA A 55 -2.11 15.39 -1.81
N VAL A 56 -2.89 16.23 -1.13
CA VAL A 56 -2.41 17.07 -0.02
C VAL A 56 -1.98 16.21 1.15
N VAL A 57 -2.80 15.23 1.55
CA VAL A 57 -2.45 14.29 2.64
C VAL A 57 -1.20 13.49 2.26
N GLY A 58 -1.12 12.99 1.02
CA GLY A 58 0.06 12.32 0.49
C GLY A 58 1.32 13.20 0.60
N ALA A 59 1.24 14.47 0.19
CA ALA A 59 2.34 15.43 0.31
C ALA A 59 2.74 15.67 1.77
N VAL A 60 1.77 15.87 2.68
CA VAL A 60 2.04 16.04 4.13
C VAL A 60 2.74 14.81 4.70
N VAL A 61 2.29 13.61 4.34
CA VAL A 61 2.92 12.36 4.76
C VAL A 61 4.35 12.26 4.22
N LEU A 62 4.62 12.68 2.98
CA LEU A 62 5.98 12.73 2.44
C LEU A 62 6.86 13.77 3.12
N LEU A 63 6.31 14.93 3.50
CA LEU A 63 7.05 15.92 4.29
C LEU A 63 7.41 15.36 5.68
N ALA A 64 6.53 14.56 6.27
CA ALA A 64 6.82 13.86 7.51
C ALA A 64 7.99 12.85 7.37
N TRP A 65 8.40 12.47 6.16
CA TRP A 65 9.60 11.64 5.94
C TRP A 65 10.92 12.41 6.03
N ILE A 66 10.91 13.74 5.92
CA ILE A 66 12.10 14.60 6.04
C ILE A 66 12.84 14.31 7.36
N PRO A 67 12.19 14.32 8.54
CA PRO A 67 12.87 13.94 9.77
C PRO A 67 13.32 12.48 9.74
N LEU A 68 12.59 11.59 9.05
CA LEU A 68 12.85 10.14 8.95
C LEU A 68 13.98 9.76 7.98
N ARG A 69 14.60 10.73 7.29
CA ARG A 69 15.73 10.55 6.32
C ARG A 69 15.45 9.50 5.22
N SER A 70 14.18 9.25 4.90
CA SER A 70 13.77 8.30 3.86
C SER A 70 13.59 9.04 2.53
N ARG A 71 14.22 8.55 1.45
CA ARG A 71 14.12 9.19 0.13
C ARG A 71 12.90 8.67 -0.63
N PRO A 72 11.93 9.51 -1.02
CA PRO A 72 10.81 9.07 -1.84
C PRO A 72 11.30 8.61 -3.22
N GLY A 73 10.75 7.49 -3.70
CA GLY A 73 11.01 7.00 -5.06
C GLY A 73 10.13 7.71 -6.09
N VAL A 74 10.46 7.56 -7.37
CA VAL A 74 9.60 8.08 -8.47
C VAL A 74 8.19 7.50 -8.39
N GLY A 75 8.06 6.23 -7.99
CA GLY A 75 6.76 5.59 -7.77
C GLY A 75 5.94 6.21 -6.64
N THR A 76 6.59 6.79 -5.64
CA THR A 76 5.93 7.45 -4.52
C THR A 76 5.28 8.77 -4.96
N ILE A 77 5.99 9.57 -5.76
CA ILE A 77 5.46 10.81 -6.31
C ILE A 77 4.35 10.51 -7.33
N ALA A 78 4.59 9.52 -8.20
CA ALA A 78 3.58 9.07 -9.16
C ALA A 78 2.31 8.58 -8.45
N ASN A 79 2.44 7.88 -7.31
CA ASN A 79 1.30 7.44 -6.52
C ASN A 79 0.41 8.61 -6.09
N VAL A 80 0.99 9.65 -5.50
CA VAL A 80 0.26 10.86 -5.07
C VAL A 80 -0.48 11.50 -6.24
N VAL A 81 0.21 11.72 -7.36
CA VAL A 81 -0.34 12.47 -8.51
C VAL A 81 -1.38 11.65 -9.28
N VAL A 82 -1.04 10.41 -9.64
CA VAL A 82 -1.88 9.57 -10.50
C VAL A 82 -3.15 9.17 -9.76
N ILE A 83 -3.06 8.78 -8.48
CA ILE A 83 -4.24 8.40 -7.69
C ILE A 83 -5.19 9.60 -7.55
N ALA A 84 -4.67 10.79 -7.24
CA ALA A 84 -5.47 12.01 -7.12
C ALA A 84 -6.25 12.34 -8.39
N VAL A 85 -5.59 12.26 -9.55
CA VAL A 85 -6.25 12.52 -10.84
C VAL A 85 -7.28 11.44 -11.16
N THR A 86 -6.93 10.18 -10.94
CA THR A 86 -7.75 9.04 -11.38
C THR A 86 -8.97 8.81 -10.49
N VAL A 87 -8.93 9.16 -9.20
CA VAL A 87 -10.13 9.14 -8.36
C VAL A 87 -11.13 10.21 -8.79
N ASP A 88 -10.69 11.44 -9.04
CA ASP A 88 -11.60 12.51 -9.48
C ASP A 88 -12.16 12.22 -10.87
N ALA A 89 -11.33 11.71 -11.78
CA ALA A 89 -11.79 11.23 -13.09
C ALA A 89 -12.79 10.08 -12.97
N GLY A 90 -12.55 9.12 -12.07
CA GLY A 90 -13.47 8.02 -11.78
C GLY A 90 -14.80 8.53 -11.23
N LEU A 91 -14.77 9.50 -10.31
CA LEU A 91 -15.97 10.12 -9.75
C LEU A 91 -16.75 10.93 -10.79
N ALA A 92 -16.07 11.55 -11.74
CA ALA A 92 -16.72 12.29 -12.82
C ALA A 92 -17.48 11.39 -13.81
N VAL A 93 -17.10 10.11 -13.92
CA VAL A 93 -17.67 9.16 -14.90
C VAL A 93 -18.61 8.15 -14.24
N LEU A 94 -18.33 7.73 -13.02
CA LEU A 94 -19.14 6.73 -12.31
C LEU A 94 -20.35 7.39 -11.64
N ASP A 95 -21.52 6.85 -11.93
CA ASP A 95 -22.76 7.17 -11.20
C ASP A 95 -22.96 6.27 -9.98
N VAL A 96 -23.81 6.71 -9.07
CA VAL A 96 -24.24 5.91 -7.92
C VAL A 96 -25.23 4.85 -8.40
N PRO A 97 -24.99 3.54 -8.15
CA PRO A 97 -25.95 2.50 -8.54
C PRO A 97 -27.30 2.68 -7.81
N PRO A 98 -28.43 2.59 -8.53
CA PRO A 98 -29.75 2.81 -7.94
C PRO A 98 -30.22 1.64 -7.07
N SER A 99 -29.70 0.43 -7.31
CA SER A 99 -30.07 -0.77 -6.56
C SER A 99 -29.05 -1.09 -5.47
N THR A 100 -29.54 -1.64 -4.36
CA THR A 100 -28.67 -2.10 -3.26
C THR A 100 -27.70 -3.19 -3.75
N LEU A 101 -28.17 -4.10 -4.60
CA LEU A 101 -27.33 -5.13 -5.20
C LEU A 101 -26.21 -4.53 -6.05
N GLY A 102 -26.50 -3.48 -6.83
CA GLY A 102 -25.50 -2.76 -7.61
C GLY A 102 -24.44 -2.10 -6.74
N ARG A 103 -24.84 -1.49 -5.62
CA ARG A 103 -23.91 -0.91 -4.64
C ARG A 103 -23.00 -1.95 -4.00
N VAL A 104 -23.56 -3.10 -3.61
CA VAL A 104 -22.79 -4.22 -3.04
C VAL A 104 -21.80 -4.78 -4.07
N ALA A 105 -22.25 -5.02 -5.30
CA ALA A 105 -21.38 -5.50 -6.38
C ALA A 105 -20.25 -4.51 -6.69
N LEU A 106 -20.58 -3.21 -6.74
CA LEU A 106 -19.60 -2.14 -6.95
C LEU A 106 -18.57 -2.12 -5.82
N MET A 107 -19.01 -2.24 -4.57
CA MET A 107 -18.12 -2.27 -3.41
C MET A 107 -17.19 -3.49 -3.41
N LEU A 108 -17.72 -4.69 -3.63
CA LEU A 108 -16.90 -5.90 -3.71
C LEU A 108 -15.90 -5.85 -4.88
N GLY A 109 -16.36 -5.36 -6.03
CA GLY A 109 -15.50 -5.12 -7.19
C GLY A 109 -14.41 -4.09 -6.90
N ALA A 110 -14.73 -3.03 -6.15
CA ALA A 110 -13.77 -2.01 -5.75
C ALA A 110 -12.69 -2.58 -4.83
N VAL A 111 -13.06 -3.33 -3.79
CA VAL A 111 -12.09 -3.95 -2.87
C VAL A 111 -11.18 -4.95 -3.59
N LEU A 112 -11.74 -5.75 -4.51
CA LEU A 112 -10.97 -6.69 -5.34
C LEU A 112 -10.00 -5.94 -6.26
N LEU A 113 -10.49 -4.91 -6.97
CA LEU A 113 -9.68 -4.08 -7.85
C LEU A 113 -8.57 -3.37 -7.06
N ASN A 114 -8.86 -2.90 -5.85
CA ASN A 114 -7.89 -2.28 -4.95
C ASN A 114 -6.76 -3.26 -4.57
N ALA A 115 -7.09 -4.53 -4.30
CA ALA A 115 -6.10 -5.57 -4.03
C ALA A 115 -5.20 -5.83 -5.26
N VAL A 116 -5.80 -5.95 -6.45
CA VAL A 116 -5.06 -6.13 -7.72
C VAL A 116 -4.15 -4.93 -8.00
N ALA A 117 -4.69 -3.73 -7.89
CA ALA A 117 -3.97 -2.48 -8.05
C ALA A 117 -2.75 -2.42 -7.12
N THR A 118 -2.95 -2.77 -5.84
CA THR A 118 -1.89 -2.78 -4.82
C THR A 118 -0.76 -3.73 -5.19
N VAL A 119 -1.09 -4.96 -5.62
CA VAL A 119 -0.07 -5.94 -6.04
C VAL A 119 0.71 -5.44 -7.26
N LEU A 120 0.03 -4.83 -8.24
CA LEU A 120 0.65 -4.31 -9.46
C LEU A 120 1.59 -3.13 -9.18
N TYR A 121 1.14 -2.09 -8.48
CA TYR A 121 1.95 -0.88 -8.30
C TYR A 121 3.10 -1.10 -7.32
N VAL A 122 2.87 -1.82 -6.21
CA VAL A 122 3.94 -2.20 -5.27
C VAL A 122 4.91 -3.16 -5.96
N GLY A 123 4.37 -4.07 -6.78
CA GLY A 123 5.14 -4.98 -7.61
C GLY A 123 6.02 -4.26 -8.64
N ALA A 124 5.68 -3.06 -9.11
CA ALA A 124 6.59 -2.32 -9.98
C ALA A 124 7.95 -2.03 -9.31
N GLY A 125 8.00 -1.94 -7.97
CA GLY A 125 9.25 -1.76 -7.22
C GLY A 125 9.96 -0.42 -7.46
N LEU A 126 9.21 0.59 -7.93
CA LEU A 126 9.71 1.93 -8.24
C LEU A 126 9.55 2.94 -7.08
N GLY A 127 9.06 2.46 -5.93
CA GLY A 127 8.79 3.24 -4.72
C GLY A 127 7.45 2.82 -4.12
N ALA A 128 7.37 2.75 -2.79
CA ALA A 128 6.12 2.49 -2.08
C ALA A 128 5.29 3.77 -1.96
N GLY A 129 3.99 3.67 -1.66
CA GLY A 129 3.14 4.84 -1.43
C GLY A 129 3.57 5.64 -0.19
N PRO A 130 3.15 6.91 -0.05
CA PRO A 130 3.44 7.73 1.14
C PRO A 130 3.04 7.05 2.45
N ARG A 131 1.87 6.41 2.46
CA ARG A 131 1.34 5.62 3.58
C ARG A 131 2.28 4.47 3.97
N ASP A 132 2.74 3.70 3.00
CA ASP A 132 3.55 2.51 3.24
C ASP A 132 4.93 2.85 3.79
N GLY A 133 5.55 3.93 3.28
CA GLY A 133 6.83 4.35 3.83
C GLY A 133 6.70 5.09 5.16
N LEU A 134 5.57 5.75 5.47
CA LEU A 134 5.30 6.22 6.83
C LEU A 134 5.26 5.05 7.82
N MET A 135 4.54 3.98 7.48
CA MET A 135 4.49 2.75 8.29
C MET A 135 5.89 2.16 8.48
N THR A 136 6.65 2.00 7.39
CA THR A 136 8.00 1.41 7.43
C THR A 136 8.95 2.26 8.27
N ALA A 137 8.90 3.57 8.13
CA ALA A 137 9.75 4.49 8.86
C ALA A 137 9.41 4.56 10.35
N LEU A 138 8.13 4.49 10.72
CA LEU A 138 7.69 4.40 12.12
C LEU A 138 8.11 3.07 12.76
N VAL A 139 8.01 1.95 12.04
CA VAL A 139 8.52 0.65 12.51
C VAL A 139 10.03 0.73 12.75
N ALA A 140 10.80 1.27 11.80
CA ALA A 140 12.25 1.41 11.92
C ALA A 140 12.68 2.29 13.10
N ARG A 141 11.87 3.31 13.47
CA ARG A 141 12.17 4.18 14.60
C ARG A 141 11.71 3.66 15.96
N THR A 142 10.54 3.05 16.03
CA THR A 142 9.93 2.65 17.30
C THR A 142 10.30 1.23 17.71
N GLY A 143 10.74 0.38 16.77
CA GLY A 143 10.95 -1.05 17.01
C GLY A 143 9.67 -1.84 17.26
N LEU A 144 8.50 -1.20 17.14
CA LEU A 144 7.21 -1.87 17.30
C LEU A 144 6.89 -2.74 16.07
N SER A 145 6.04 -3.75 16.27
CA SER A 145 5.63 -4.63 15.18
C SER A 145 4.84 -3.87 14.11
N VAL A 146 5.02 -4.27 12.84
CA VAL A 146 4.32 -3.72 11.68
C VAL A 146 2.80 -3.69 11.90
N ARG A 147 2.25 -4.76 12.52
CA ARG A 147 0.82 -4.85 12.84
C ARG A 147 0.37 -3.72 13.77
N ARG A 148 1.10 -3.44 14.84
CA ARG A 148 0.73 -2.39 15.81
C ARG A 148 0.76 -1.00 15.18
N ILE A 149 1.83 -0.69 14.45
CA ILE A 149 1.96 0.61 13.76
C ILE A 149 0.86 0.78 12.71
N ARG A 150 0.64 -0.24 11.87
CA ARG A 150 -0.39 -0.21 10.83
C ARG A 150 -1.78 0.01 11.43
N THR A 151 -2.17 -0.81 12.40
CA THR A 151 -3.48 -0.69 13.04
C THR A 151 -3.63 0.66 13.75
N GLY A 152 -2.59 1.14 14.43
CA GLY A 152 -2.63 2.45 15.08
C GLY A 152 -2.87 3.59 14.09
N ILE A 153 -2.16 3.61 12.97
CA ILE A 153 -2.34 4.61 11.92
C ILE A 153 -3.74 4.49 11.29
N GLU A 154 -4.15 3.29 10.90
CA GLU A 154 -5.45 3.06 10.25
C GLU A 154 -6.61 3.47 11.17
N VAL A 155 -6.57 3.10 12.45
CA VAL A 155 -7.60 3.48 13.42
C VAL A 155 -7.59 4.99 13.66
N SER A 156 -6.42 5.62 13.77
CA SER A 156 -6.33 7.06 14.01
C SER A 156 -6.87 7.87 12.85
N VAL A 157 -6.50 7.50 11.61
CA VAL A 157 -6.97 8.18 10.40
C VAL A 157 -8.46 7.93 10.18
N LEU A 158 -8.93 6.69 10.39
CA LEU A 158 -10.35 6.36 10.33
C LEU A 158 -11.16 7.19 11.34
N ALA A 159 -10.70 7.27 12.59
CA ALA A 159 -11.37 8.04 13.64
C ALA A 159 -11.38 9.53 13.30
N ALA A 160 -10.25 10.10 12.88
CA ALA A 160 -10.17 11.50 12.46
C ALA A 160 -11.12 11.78 11.28
N GLY A 161 -11.11 10.93 10.26
CA GLY A 161 -11.99 11.07 9.11
C GLY A 161 -13.47 10.95 9.46
N TRP A 162 -13.82 10.02 10.35
CA TRP A 162 -15.18 9.83 10.81
C TRP A 162 -15.70 11.03 11.61
N LEU A 163 -14.84 11.61 12.47
CA LEU A 163 -15.16 12.85 13.19
C LEU A 163 -15.34 14.06 12.24
N LEU A 164 -14.68 14.04 11.08
CA LEU A 164 -14.85 15.01 9.99
C LEU A 164 -16.06 14.68 9.08
N GLY A 165 -16.92 13.73 9.46
CA GLY A 165 -18.12 13.36 8.70
C GLY A 165 -17.88 12.40 7.53
N GLY A 166 -16.69 11.81 7.42
CA GLY A 166 -16.41 10.77 6.44
C GLY A 166 -17.27 9.51 6.63
N SER A 167 -17.57 8.82 5.53
CA SER A 167 -18.54 7.72 5.49
C SER A 167 -17.95 6.40 6.02
N VAL A 168 -18.39 6.00 7.20
CA VAL A 168 -18.08 4.69 7.79
C VAL A 168 -19.31 3.80 7.71
N GLY A 169 -19.15 2.57 7.21
CA GLY A 169 -20.28 1.65 7.04
C GLY A 169 -19.87 0.19 6.87
N ALA A 170 -20.81 -0.65 6.42
CA ALA A 170 -20.57 -2.08 6.19
C ALA A 170 -19.40 -2.33 5.22
N GLY A 171 -19.25 -1.47 4.23
CA GLY A 171 -18.14 -1.46 3.29
C GLY A 171 -16.77 -1.23 3.93
N THR A 172 -16.69 -0.37 4.95
CA THR A 172 -15.45 -0.17 5.73
C THR A 172 -15.02 -1.45 6.44
N VAL A 173 -15.99 -2.19 6.99
CA VAL A 173 -15.75 -3.50 7.61
C VAL A 173 -15.29 -4.52 6.58
N VAL A 174 -15.97 -4.60 5.43
CA VAL A 174 -15.58 -5.47 4.31
C VAL A 174 -14.16 -5.17 3.86
N TYR A 175 -13.78 -3.89 3.74
CA TYR A 175 -12.42 -3.51 3.37
C TYR A 175 -11.41 -3.93 4.43
N ALA A 176 -11.66 -3.59 5.70
CA ALA A 176 -10.74 -3.86 6.81
C ALA A 176 -10.39 -5.35 6.95
N PHE A 177 -11.38 -6.23 6.79
CA PHE A 177 -11.16 -7.69 6.87
C PHE A 177 -10.80 -8.34 5.53
N GLY A 178 -11.27 -7.77 4.41
CA GLY A 178 -11.12 -8.36 3.08
C GLY A 178 -9.81 -8.03 2.38
N ILE A 179 -9.29 -6.81 2.54
CA ILE A 179 -8.15 -6.34 1.71
C ILE A 179 -6.88 -7.17 1.94
N GLY A 180 -6.60 -7.56 3.18
CA GLY A 180 -5.42 -8.37 3.53
C GLY A 180 -5.44 -9.73 2.84
N PRO A 181 -6.45 -10.58 3.11
CA PRO A 181 -6.61 -11.87 2.43
C PRO A 181 -6.65 -11.76 0.89
N LEU A 182 -7.31 -10.74 0.34
CA LEU A 182 -7.38 -10.53 -1.10
C LEU A 182 -6.01 -10.20 -1.71
N ILE A 183 -5.20 -9.36 -1.05
CA ILE A 183 -3.82 -9.10 -1.50
C ILE A 183 -3.02 -10.40 -1.48
N HIS A 184 -3.13 -11.22 -0.42
CA HIS A 184 -2.46 -12.52 -0.36
C HIS A 184 -2.91 -13.48 -1.47
N LEU A 185 -4.21 -13.51 -1.77
CA LEU A 185 -4.77 -14.31 -2.86
C LEU A 185 -4.24 -13.84 -4.22
N VAL A 186 -4.26 -12.53 -4.48
CA VAL A 186 -3.75 -11.98 -5.75
C VAL A 186 -2.25 -12.24 -5.89
N LEU A 187 -1.48 -12.15 -4.81
CA LEU A 187 -0.06 -12.54 -4.81
C LEU A 187 0.11 -14.03 -5.13
N ALA A 188 -0.68 -14.91 -4.54
CA ALA A 188 -0.61 -16.36 -4.79
C ALA A 188 -0.98 -16.72 -6.24
N LEU A 189 -1.93 -15.99 -6.84
CA LEU A 189 -2.33 -16.18 -8.24
C LEU A 189 -1.37 -15.51 -9.23
N SER A 190 -0.53 -14.59 -8.78
CA SER A 190 0.41 -13.87 -9.64
C SER A 190 1.59 -14.77 -10.03
N PRO A 191 1.98 -14.83 -11.32
CA PRO A 191 3.08 -15.68 -11.76
C PRO A 191 4.39 -15.38 -11.03
N ALA A 192 5.04 -16.39 -10.46
CA ALA A 192 6.31 -16.29 -9.73
C ALA A 192 7.43 -15.50 -10.46
N PRO A 193 7.58 -15.56 -11.81
CA PRO A 193 8.59 -14.76 -12.53
C PRO A 193 8.32 -13.26 -12.51
N VAL A 194 7.05 -12.86 -12.40
CA VAL A 194 6.63 -11.46 -12.27
C VAL A 194 6.99 -10.98 -10.87
N LEU A 195 6.68 -11.76 -9.82
CA LEU A 195 6.99 -11.44 -8.43
C LEU A 195 8.50 -11.40 -8.13
N ALA A 196 9.28 -12.32 -8.68
CA ALA A 196 10.75 -12.36 -8.51
C ALA A 196 11.47 -11.17 -9.14
N ARG A 197 10.85 -10.50 -10.11
CA ARG A 197 11.36 -9.28 -10.79
C ARG A 197 10.67 -8.00 -10.32
N SER A 198 9.73 -8.15 -9.40
CA SER A 198 8.91 -7.09 -8.82
C SER A 198 9.52 -6.54 -7.52
N GLY A 199 9.02 -5.42 -7.02
CA GLY A 199 9.38 -4.88 -5.71
C GLY A 199 9.17 -5.85 -4.55
N TRP A 200 8.34 -6.89 -4.71
CA TRP A 200 8.04 -7.89 -3.68
C TRP A 200 9.24 -8.77 -3.32
N ALA A 201 10.19 -9.00 -4.24
CA ALA A 201 11.42 -9.74 -3.92
C ALA A 201 12.25 -9.06 -2.81
N ARG A 202 12.15 -7.73 -2.68
CA ARG A 202 12.81 -6.95 -1.60
C ARG A 202 12.03 -6.91 -0.29
N ILE A 203 10.71 -7.17 -0.33
CA ILE A 203 9.83 -7.18 0.85
C ILE A 203 9.83 -8.57 1.51
N GLY A 204 9.90 -9.64 0.69
CA GLY A 204 9.96 -11.03 1.17
C GLY A 204 11.36 -11.49 1.59
N ALA A 205 12.42 -10.81 1.16
CA ALA A 205 13.76 -11.04 1.68
C ALA A 205 13.83 -10.45 3.09
N ALA A 206 13.71 -11.30 4.11
CA ALA A 206 14.09 -10.94 5.47
C ALA A 206 15.47 -10.26 5.43
N PRO A 207 15.70 -9.19 6.22
CA PRO A 207 17.02 -8.57 6.26
C PRO A 207 18.03 -9.66 6.57
N ALA A 208 18.97 -9.89 5.65
CA ALA A 208 20.10 -10.75 5.93
C ALA A 208 20.71 -10.26 7.24
N PRO A 209 20.98 -11.14 8.22
CA PRO A 209 21.65 -10.72 9.44
C PRO A 209 22.88 -9.93 9.04
N ALA A 210 23.03 -8.73 9.62
CA ALA A 210 24.14 -7.86 9.33
C ALA A 210 25.45 -8.67 9.41
N PRO A 211 26.38 -8.54 8.45
CA PRO A 211 27.68 -9.16 8.61
C PRO A 211 28.25 -8.63 9.93
N VAL A 212 28.54 -9.54 10.85
CA VAL A 212 29.12 -9.22 12.15
C VAL A 212 30.44 -8.51 11.85
N ALA A 213 30.45 -7.18 11.99
CA ALA A 213 31.65 -6.39 11.90
C ALA A 213 32.48 -6.68 13.15
N GLY A 214 33.43 -7.61 13.03
CA GLY A 214 34.31 -7.95 14.14
C GLY A 214 35.02 -9.29 13.97
N CYS A 215 35.97 -9.37 13.02
CA CYS A 215 37.15 -10.21 13.23
C CYS A 215 38.33 -9.58 12.49
N GLY A 216 38.77 -8.43 13.03
CA GLY A 216 40.04 -7.82 12.70
C GLY A 216 41.00 -8.06 13.84
N THR A 217 41.59 -9.24 13.93
CA THR A 217 42.95 -9.51 14.42
C THR A 217 43.33 -10.93 14.03
N MET A 218 44.55 -11.11 13.53
CA MET A 218 45.15 -12.42 13.27
C MET A 218 45.16 -13.26 14.56
N GLU A 219 44.21 -14.17 14.72
CA GLU A 219 44.34 -15.32 15.62
C GLU A 219 43.37 -16.42 15.18
N ARG A 220 43.95 -17.45 14.55
CA ARG A 220 43.48 -18.85 14.39
C ARG A 220 41.99 -19.05 14.06
N CYS A 221 41.73 -19.32 12.78
CA CYS A 221 40.53 -19.99 12.33
C CYS A 221 40.41 -21.38 13.01
N PRO A 222 39.37 -21.67 13.81
CA PRO A 222 39.15 -23.03 14.27
C PRO A 222 38.68 -23.86 13.08
N THR A 223 39.45 -24.88 12.73
CA THR A 223 39.07 -25.88 11.74
C THR A 223 37.73 -26.51 12.14
N LEU A 224 36.70 -26.27 11.32
CA LEU A 224 35.43 -27.01 11.38
C LEU A 224 35.74 -28.52 11.34
N PRO A 225 35.20 -29.33 12.27
CA PRO A 225 35.35 -30.78 12.17
C PRO A 225 34.60 -31.26 10.93
N THR A 226 35.33 -31.92 10.04
CA THR A 226 34.78 -32.70 8.93
C THR A 226 33.79 -33.72 9.49
N ARG A 227 32.50 -33.58 9.14
CA ARG A 227 31.52 -34.66 9.35
C ARG A 227 31.88 -35.77 8.38
N SER A 228 32.58 -36.79 8.89
CA SER A 228 32.64 -38.10 8.27
C SER A 228 31.24 -38.71 8.25
N THR A 229 30.74 -38.99 7.06
CA THR A 229 29.69 -40.00 6.84
C THR A 229 30.22 -41.37 7.27
N PRO A 230 29.48 -42.14 8.08
CA PRO A 230 29.59 -43.58 8.07
C PRO A 230 28.46 -44.14 7.21
N THR A 231 28.86 -44.75 6.11
CA THR A 231 28.20 -45.89 5.49
C THR A 231 28.06 -47.02 6.52
N CYS A 232 26.84 -47.47 6.77
CA CYS A 232 26.41 -48.86 6.95
C CYS A 232 24.88 -48.88 7.13
#